data_AF-A7GBJ1-F1
#
_entry.id   AF-A7GBJ1-F1
#
_cell.length_a   1.000
_cell.length_b   1.000
_cell.length_c   1.000
_cell.angle_alpha   90.00
_cell.angle_beta   90.00
_cell.angle_gamma   90.00
#
_symmetry.space_group_name_H-M   'P 1'
#
loop_
_entity.id
_entity.type
_entity.pdbx_description
1 polymer ?
#
loop_
_entity_poly.entity_id
_entity_poly.type
_entity_poly.pdbx_seq_one_letter_code
_entity_poly.pdbx_strand_id
1 'polypeptide(L)'
;MVSLDTEWLWPKENHSFYDIEDTNFLVNVKWSKDHEKDYSELADVYFQCAYIICREVVDSGHNNVKSDMWFLPSVYMFRQSMELAIKALICRTINSKHEIQEIFHRCKHNLYELFELYKKSEENYLEEFELNWLKDYLCSLEIVDENSDLFRFPFNDDFLSQYRNKFLDIPDMGNNLLQSYLLIKKCLDKGNNSNIIEFDKNRTPEFLQFANHGIGNCYLWDSIASDGFHKQVVGYSEAAEFLFCKCDDISNEQKAYPLLFLHRNLIELGLKRMFYKTIEHGVPKHIFYSKRKSHLLYKELWKNVRPMIEYYVNTRGEDISPINIVEEQLKELSSIDKNGDMFRYPASYSFEYKFNNKDIDLKNVYKYMQAIFNFLDGCDYEFSEIEDYEAEMAQYHDYW
;
A
#
# COMPACT_ATOMS: atom_id res chain seq x y z
N MET A 1 -10.83 -3.40 21.01
CA MET A 1 -11.73 -2.83 19.96
C MET A 1 -11.96 -1.33 20.18
N VAL A 2 -11.40 -0.51 19.30
CA VAL A 2 -11.58 0.95 19.29
C VAL A 2 -12.87 1.28 18.54
N SER A 3 -13.75 2.08 19.14
CA SER A 3 -14.93 2.62 18.44
C SER A 3 -14.53 3.93 17.75
N LEU A 4 -14.78 4.00 16.44
CA LEU A 4 -14.71 5.22 15.66
C LEU A 4 -16.14 5.70 15.44
N ASP A 5 -16.51 6.85 16.00
CA ASP A 5 -17.78 7.47 15.66
C ASP A 5 -17.69 7.97 14.20
N THR A 6 -18.48 7.37 13.31
CA THR A 6 -18.43 7.61 11.86
C THR A 6 -18.79 9.04 11.47
N GLU A 7 -19.63 9.73 12.25
CA GLU A 7 -19.90 11.18 12.11
C GLU A 7 -18.65 12.06 12.30
N TRP A 8 -17.55 11.52 12.85
CA TRP A 8 -16.34 12.28 13.19
C TRP A 8 -15.21 12.16 12.17
N LEU A 9 -15.36 11.37 11.10
CA LEU A 9 -14.32 11.13 10.09
C LEU A 9 -14.53 11.97 8.82
N TRP A 10 -14.71 13.28 9.00
CA TRP A 10 -14.77 14.26 7.92
C TRP A 10 -13.72 15.36 8.14
N PRO A 11 -13.19 16.02 7.09
CA PRO A 11 -12.17 17.06 7.25
C PRO A 11 -12.61 18.19 8.17
N LYS A 12 -11.70 18.63 9.05
CA LYS A 12 -11.95 19.69 10.03
C LYS A 12 -10.92 20.80 9.90
N GLU A 13 -11.39 22.03 9.99
CA GLU A 13 -10.52 23.20 9.98
C GLU A 13 -9.56 23.18 11.17
N ASN A 14 -8.30 23.58 10.95
CA ASN A 14 -7.23 23.60 11.95
C ASN A 14 -6.89 22.23 12.60
N HIS A 15 -7.32 21.12 12.00
CA HIS A 15 -6.92 19.78 12.41
C HIS A 15 -5.62 19.37 11.71
N SER A 16 -4.56 19.11 12.48
CA SER A 16 -3.22 18.76 11.99
C SER A 16 -2.90 17.28 12.20
N PHE A 17 -2.07 16.75 11.31
CA PHE A 17 -1.45 15.43 11.46
C PHE A 17 -0.72 15.26 12.81
N TYR A 18 -0.14 16.34 13.35
CA TYR A 18 0.67 16.32 14.57
C TYR A 18 -0.11 16.62 15.86
N ASP A 19 -1.42 16.83 15.79
CA ASP A 19 -2.22 17.01 17.00
C ASP A 19 -2.15 15.77 17.90
N ILE A 20 -2.02 16.01 19.21
CA ILE A 20 -2.00 14.96 20.23
C ILE A 20 -3.27 15.12 21.07
N GLU A 21 -4.29 14.32 20.78
CA GLU A 21 -5.60 14.38 21.45
C GLU A 21 -5.74 13.30 22.53
N ASP A 22 -5.14 12.13 22.31
CA ASP A 22 -5.26 10.94 23.16
C ASP A 22 -3.88 10.30 23.38
N THR A 23 -3.30 10.54 24.55
CA THR A 23 -1.96 10.02 24.90
C THR A 23 -1.90 8.49 25.01
N ASN A 24 -3.03 7.79 25.05
CA ASN A 24 -3.04 6.32 25.00
C ASN A 24 -2.63 5.77 23.63
N PHE A 25 -2.70 6.61 22.59
CA PHE A 25 -2.30 6.28 21.23
C PHE A 25 -0.98 6.98 20.83
N LEU A 26 -0.26 7.54 21.80
CA LEU A 26 1.02 8.20 21.58
C LEU A 26 2.07 7.19 21.13
N VAL A 27 2.67 7.45 19.97
CA VAL A 27 3.78 6.69 19.40
C VAL A 27 4.98 7.61 19.25
N ASN A 28 6.12 7.23 19.82
CA ASN A 28 7.40 7.91 19.62
C ASN A 28 8.13 7.28 18.43
N VAL A 29 8.09 7.95 17.28
CA VAL A 29 8.84 7.54 16.09
C VAL A 29 10.29 7.95 16.25
N LYS A 30 11.13 7.00 16.65
CA LYS A 30 12.56 7.21 16.88
C LYS A 30 13.39 6.03 16.38
N TRP A 31 14.20 6.32 15.38
CA TRP A 31 15.12 5.38 14.76
C TRP A 31 16.47 5.35 15.47
N SER A 32 17.09 4.17 15.51
CA SER A 32 18.40 3.98 16.16
C SER A 32 19.55 4.59 15.36
N LYS A 33 19.33 4.83 14.06
CA LYS A 33 20.32 5.23 13.05
C LYS A 33 21.32 4.13 12.72
N ASP A 34 21.02 2.90 13.10
CA ASP A 34 21.68 1.69 12.62
C ASP A 34 20.84 1.13 11.48
N HIS A 35 21.39 1.18 10.25
CA HIS A 35 20.64 0.80 9.05
C HIS A 35 20.28 -0.68 9.01
N GLU A 36 21.13 -1.58 9.50
CA GLU A 36 20.77 -3.01 9.57
C GLU A 36 19.56 -3.17 10.49
N LYS A 37 19.67 -2.62 11.71
CA LYS A 37 18.64 -2.74 12.73
C LYS A 37 17.32 -2.09 12.31
N ASP A 38 17.36 -0.83 11.88
CA ASP A 38 16.16 -0.05 11.59
C ASP A 38 15.39 -0.63 10.38
N TYR A 39 16.09 -1.14 9.36
CA TYR A 39 15.43 -1.84 8.25
C TYR A 39 14.87 -3.21 8.67
N SER A 40 15.59 -3.96 9.51
CA SER A 40 15.11 -5.27 10.00
C SER A 40 13.88 -5.13 10.90
N GLU A 41 13.87 -4.15 11.82
CA GLU A 41 12.73 -3.92 12.71
C GLU A 41 11.49 -3.49 11.92
N LEU A 42 11.66 -2.60 10.93
CA LEU A 42 10.55 -2.21 10.06
C LEU A 42 10.06 -3.37 9.18
N ALA A 43 10.96 -4.25 8.73
CA ALA A 43 10.59 -5.46 8.00
C ALA A 43 9.69 -6.38 8.84
N ASP A 44 10.07 -6.65 10.09
CA ASP A 44 9.29 -7.48 11.01
C ASP A 44 7.90 -6.88 11.27
N VAL A 45 7.82 -5.56 11.42
CA VAL A 45 6.57 -4.82 11.57
C VAL A 45 5.64 -4.98 10.35
N TYR A 46 6.15 -4.77 9.14
CA TYR A 46 5.36 -4.96 7.92
C TYR A 46 4.90 -6.40 7.75
N PHE A 47 5.78 -7.35 8.02
CA PHE A 47 5.46 -8.78 7.95
C PHE A 47 4.34 -9.15 8.93
N GLN A 48 4.41 -8.70 10.19
CA GLN A 48 3.39 -9.00 11.19
C GLN A 48 2.01 -8.47 10.78
N CYS A 49 1.95 -7.23 10.29
CA CYS A 49 0.70 -6.64 9.81
C CYS A 49 0.16 -7.36 8.57
N ALA A 50 1.03 -7.69 7.60
CA ALA A 50 0.67 -8.46 6.41
C ALA A 50 0.12 -9.84 6.79
N TYR A 51 0.81 -10.56 7.67
CA TYR A 51 0.41 -11.87 8.14
C TYR A 51 -0.95 -11.85 8.82
N ILE A 52 -1.21 -10.88 9.71
CA ILE A 52 -2.48 -10.78 10.41
C ILE A 52 -3.65 -10.47 9.47
N ILE A 53 -3.45 -9.61 8.45
CA ILE A 53 -4.48 -9.37 7.43
C ILE A 53 -4.69 -10.64 6.59
N CYS A 54 -3.61 -11.28 6.12
CA CYS A 54 -3.71 -12.52 5.33
C CYS A 54 -4.45 -13.62 6.09
N ARG A 55 -4.11 -13.81 7.37
CA ARG A 55 -4.78 -14.74 8.27
C ARG A 55 -6.27 -14.42 8.37
N GLU A 56 -6.64 -13.15 8.58
CA GLU A 56 -8.04 -12.72 8.63
C GLU A 56 -8.79 -12.97 7.31
N VAL A 57 -8.11 -12.84 6.16
CA VAL A 57 -8.68 -13.19 4.85
C VAL A 57 -8.96 -14.70 4.78
N VAL A 58 -7.97 -15.53 5.10
CA VAL A 58 -8.09 -16.99 5.07
C VAL A 58 -9.15 -17.51 6.05
N ASP A 59 -9.10 -17.05 7.30
CA ASP A 59 -9.99 -17.50 8.39
C ASP A 59 -11.46 -17.06 8.16
N SER A 60 -11.68 -16.00 7.38
CA SER A 60 -13.03 -15.57 7.04
C SER A 60 -13.76 -16.52 6.08
N GLY A 61 -13.03 -17.44 5.43
CA GLY A 61 -13.56 -18.43 4.51
C GLY A 61 -14.21 -17.82 3.27
N HIS A 62 -15.50 -17.49 3.36
CA HIS A 62 -16.31 -16.98 2.26
C HIS A 62 -16.67 -15.50 2.45
N ASN A 63 -15.67 -14.63 2.34
CA ASN A 63 -15.90 -13.20 2.28
C ASN A 63 -15.20 -12.61 1.05
N ASN A 64 -15.97 -12.34 -0.01
CA ASN A 64 -15.43 -11.85 -1.28
C ASN A 64 -14.73 -10.50 -1.13
N VAL A 65 -15.18 -9.62 -0.23
CA VAL A 65 -14.49 -8.34 0.03
C VAL A 65 -13.09 -8.61 0.57
N LYS A 66 -12.96 -9.51 1.53
CA LYS A 66 -11.65 -9.88 2.07
C LYS A 66 -10.78 -10.59 1.02
N SER A 67 -11.32 -11.58 0.34
CA SER A 67 -10.58 -12.36 -0.66
C SER A 67 -10.15 -11.50 -1.85
N ASP A 68 -11.05 -10.71 -2.44
CA ASP A 68 -10.78 -9.96 -3.67
C ASP A 68 -10.09 -8.60 -3.42
N MET A 69 -10.16 -8.08 -2.19
CA MET A 69 -9.76 -6.70 -1.89
C MET A 69 -8.70 -6.63 -0.80
N TRP A 70 -8.91 -7.22 0.39
CA TRP A 70 -7.94 -7.15 1.50
C TRP A 70 -6.67 -7.96 1.24
N PHE A 71 -6.76 -9.01 0.43
CA PHE A 71 -5.60 -9.79 0.03
C PHE A 71 -4.55 -8.93 -0.71
N LEU A 72 -4.97 -7.92 -1.47
CA LEU A 72 -4.09 -7.07 -2.26
C LEU A 72 -3.09 -6.26 -1.41
N PRO A 73 -3.52 -5.43 -0.42
CA PRO A 73 -2.58 -4.74 0.46
C PRO A 73 -1.76 -5.72 1.31
N SER A 74 -2.30 -6.90 1.64
CA SER A 74 -1.55 -7.93 2.35
C SER A 74 -0.35 -8.43 1.54
N VAL A 75 -0.55 -8.77 0.26
CA VAL A 75 0.53 -9.21 -0.66
C VAL A 75 1.59 -8.11 -0.79
N TYR A 76 1.15 -6.85 -0.95
CA TYR A 76 2.08 -5.73 -1.01
C TYR A 76 2.93 -5.60 0.27
N MET A 77 2.32 -5.69 1.45
CA MET A 77 3.06 -5.53 2.71
C MET A 77 4.04 -6.68 2.96
N PHE A 78 3.72 -7.91 2.55
CA PHE A 78 4.70 -9.01 2.53
C PHE A 78 5.86 -8.71 1.57
N ARG A 79 5.59 -8.20 0.37
CA ARG A 79 6.65 -7.80 -0.57
C ARG A 79 7.54 -6.71 0.03
N GLN A 80 6.94 -5.70 0.67
CA GLN A 80 7.67 -4.62 1.34
C GLN A 80 8.52 -5.13 2.51
N SER A 81 8.02 -6.09 3.31
CA SER A 81 8.80 -6.69 4.40
C SER A 81 10.01 -7.46 3.88
N MET A 82 9.85 -8.25 2.80
CA MET A 82 10.96 -8.93 2.14
C MET A 82 12.00 -7.95 1.59
N GLU A 83 11.58 -6.86 0.94
CA GLU A 83 12.49 -5.83 0.45
C GLU A 83 13.31 -5.20 1.58
N LEU A 84 12.65 -4.82 2.68
CA LEU A 84 13.31 -4.23 3.85
C LEU A 84 14.28 -5.21 4.51
N ALA A 85 13.89 -6.48 4.66
CA ALA A 85 14.72 -7.51 5.25
C ALA A 85 15.98 -7.78 4.41
N ILE A 86 15.86 -7.86 3.09
CA ILE A 86 17.04 -8.01 2.20
C ILE A 86 17.92 -6.75 2.26
N LYS A 87 17.33 -5.56 2.30
CA LYS A 87 18.09 -4.31 2.47
C LYS A 87 18.85 -4.26 3.80
N ALA A 88 18.29 -4.80 4.88
CA ALA A 88 18.99 -4.95 6.15
C ALA A 88 20.20 -5.91 6.02
N LEU A 89 20.05 -7.04 5.33
CA LEU A 89 21.16 -7.96 5.03
C LEU A 89 22.30 -7.27 4.24
N ILE A 90 21.96 -6.43 3.25
CA ILE A 90 22.94 -5.64 2.51
C ILE A 90 23.66 -4.64 3.44
N CYS A 91 22.91 -3.93 4.30
CA CYS A 91 23.50 -3.01 5.27
C CYS A 91 24.44 -3.69 6.27
N ARG A 92 24.14 -4.95 6.64
CA ARG A 92 24.99 -5.77 7.51
C ARG A 92 26.30 -6.17 6.83
N THR A 93 26.22 -6.56 5.56
CA THR A 93 27.32 -7.23 4.85
C THR A 93 28.24 -6.29 4.09
N ILE A 94 27.78 -5.08 3.78
CA ILE A 94 28.55 -4.08 3.05
C ILE A 94 28.91 -2.93 3.99
N ASN A 95 30.21 -2.67 4.16
CA ASN A 95 30.69 -1.60 5.04
C ASN A 95 30.63 -0.21 4.41
N SER A 96 30.64 -0.13 3.08
CA SER A 96 30.67 1.15 2.36
C SER A 96 29.26 1.73 2.23
N LYS A 97 28.99 2.82 2.95
CA LYS A 97 27.74 3.58 2.82
C LYS A 97 27.45 3.96 1.36
N HIS A 98 28.45 4.43 0.63
CA HIS A 98 28.29 4.82 -0.78
C HIS A 98 27.84 3.63 -1.64
N GLU A 99 28.46 2.47 -1.44
CA GLU A 99 28.14 1.25 -2.19
C GLU A 99 26.70 0.78 -1.89
N ILE A 100 26.26 0.83 -0.63
CA ILE A 100 24.87 0.49 -0.29
C ILE A 100 23.91 1.46 -0.99
N GLN A 101 24.22 2.76 -1.02
CA GLN A 101 23.38 3.76 -1.69
C GLN A 101 23.29 3.50 -3.20
N GLU A 102 24.41 3.18 -3.84
CA GLU A 102 24.43 2.80 -5.27
C GLU A 102 23.61 1.54 -5.53
N ILE A 103 23.71 0.52 -4.67
CA ILE A 103 22.92 -0.70 -4.77
C ILE A 103 21.43 -0.39 -4.63
N PHE A 104 21.03 0.39 -3.61
CA PHE A 104 19.63 0.73 -3.39
C PHE A 104 19.08 1.57 -4.56
N HIS A 105 19.87 2.50 -5.11
CA HIS A 105 19.47 3.28 -6.27
C HIS A 105 19.34 2.46 -7.55
N ARG A 106 20.27 1.52 -7.78
CA ARG A 106 20.28 0.66 -8.97
C ARG A 106 19.15 -0.36 -8.92
N CYS A 107 19.08 -1.13 -7.84
CA CYS A 107 18.16 -2.26 -7.73
C CYS A 107 16.76 -1.83 -7.29
N LYS A 108 16.61 -0.67 -6.63
CA LYS A 108 15.34 -0.09 -6.15
C LYS A 108 14.50 -1.08 -5.33
N HIS A 109 13.57 -1.76 -6.00
CA HIS A 109 12.57 -2.67 -5.46
C HIS A 109 12.76 -4.11 -5.95
N ASN A 110 13.82 -4.41 -6.71
CA ASN A 110 14.07 -5.73 -7.25
C ASN A 110 14.66 -6.65 -6.18
N LEU A 111 13.84 -7.51 -5.59
CA LEU A 111 14.20 -8.40 -4.49
C LEU A 111 15.23 -9.44 -4.94
N TYR A 112 15.10 -9.97 -6.17
CA TYR A 112 16.03 -10.96 -6.70
C TYR A 112 17.45 -10.39 -6.81
N GLU A 113 17.63 -9.24 -7.46
CA GLU A 113 18.93 -8.59 -7.58
C GLU A 113 19.53 -8.19 -6.22
N LEU A 114 18.70 -7.65 -5.33
CA LEU A 114 19.14 -7.32 -3.97
C LEU A 114 19.62 -8.57 -3.23
N PHE A 115 18.90 -9.68 -3.34
CA PHE A 115 19.26 -10.94 -2.70
C PHE A 115 20.53 -11.55 -3.31
N GLU A 116 20.68 -11.51 -4.64
CA GLU A 116 21.91 -11.96 -5.31
C GLU A 116 23.14 -11.14 -4.88
N LEU A 117 22.97 -9.85 -4.59
CA LEU A 117 24.05 -9.01 -4.07
C LEU A 117 24.43 -9.40 -2.64
N TYR A 118 23.44 -9.63 -1.77
CA TYR A 118 23.69 -10.17 -0.43
C TYR A 118 24.41 -11.53 -0.50
N LYS A 119 24.03 -12.41 -1.42
CA LYS A 119 24.64 -13.74 -1.58
C LYS A 119 26.09 -13.75 -2.05
N LYS A 120 26.64 -12.61 -2.46
CA LYS A 120 28.09 -12.45 -2.73
C LYS A 120 28.92 -12.31 -1.45
N SER A 121 28.28 -12.08 -0.30
CA SER A 121 28.94 -12.08 1.00
C SER A 121 29.40 -13.48 1.41
N GLU A 122 30.19 -13.56 2.47
CA GLU A 122 30.63 -14.83 3.06
C GLU A 122 29.53 -15.53 3.88
N GLU A 123 28.36 -14.89 4.06
CA GLU A 123 27.27 -15.41 4.88
C GLU A 123 26.46 -16.50 4.15
N ASN A 124 26.30 -17.64 4.82
CA ASN A 124 25.46 -18.73 4.34
C ASN A 124 24.68 -19.40 5.48
N TYR A 125 23.39 -19.07 5.58
CA TYR A 125 22.49 -19.57 6.62
C TYR A 125 21.35 -20.44 6.08
N LEU A 126 21.26 -20.58 4.75
CA LEU A 126 20.25 -21.38 4.08
C LEU A 126 20.86 -22.70 3.60
N GLU A 127 20.07 -23.76 3.67
CA GLU A 127 20.37 -25.01 3.00
C GLU A 127 20.24 -24.82 1.47
N GLU A 128 20.90 -25.69 0.70
CA GLU A 128 20.97 -25.53 -0.76
C GLU A 128 19.58 -25.49 -1.41
N PHE A 129 18.64 -26.32 -0.93
CA PHE A 129 17.28 -26.31 -1.46
C PHE A 129 16.49 -25.06 -1.03
N GLU A 130 16.67 -24.55 0.19
CA GLU A 130 16.02 -23.33 0.66
C GLU A 130 16.49 -22.14 -0.18
N LEU A 131 17.80 -22.08 -0.44
CA LEU A 131 18.42 -21.05 -1.27
C LEU A 131 17.88 -21.09 -2.70
N ASN A 132 17.87 -22.25 -3.34
CA ASN A 132 17.38 -22.40 -4.71
C ASN A 132 15.89 -22.05 -4.80
N TRP A 133 15.09 -22.55 -3.87
CA TRP A 133 13.65 -22.25 -3.81
C TRP A 133 13.39 -20.75 -3.66
N LEU A 134 14.10 -20.08 -2.74
CA LEU A 134 13.94 -18.64 -2.53
C LEU A 134 14.38 -17.84 -3.77
N LYS A 135 15.49 -18.20 -4.41
CA LYS A 135 15.95 -17.54 -5.64
C LYS A 135 14.93 -17.67 -6.76
N ASP A 136 14.39 -18.86 -6.97
CA ASP A 136 13.37 -19.12 -7.99
C ASP A 136 12.08 -18.33 -7.69
N TYR A 137 11.69 -18.27 -6.42
CA TYR A 137 10.50 -17.51 -6.00
C TYR A 137 10.67 -16.01 -6.19
N LEU A 138 11.81 -15.44 -5.77
CA LEU A 138 12.09 -14.02 -5.99
C LEU A 138 12.17 -13.70 -7.48
N CYS A 139 12.77 -14.57 -8.30
CA CYS A 139 12.77 -14.40 -9.75
C CYS A 139 11.35 -14.41 -10.33
N SER A 140 10.50 -15.36 -9.90
CA SER A 140 9.08 -15.42 -10.29
C SER A 140 8.30 -14.16 -9.90
N LEU A 141 8.59 -13.61 -8.71
CA LEU A 141 7.97 -12.36 -8.22
C LEU A 141 8.35 -11.18 -9.12
N GLU A 142 9.63 -11.02 -9.47
CA GLU A 142 10.10 -9.90 -10.29
C GLU A 142 9.53 -9.94 -11.72
N ILE A 143 9.25 -11.12 -12.29
CA ILE A 143 8.59 -11.24 -13.60
C ILE A 143 7.20 -10.58 -13.59
N VAL A 144 6.54 -10.55 -12.44
CA VAL A 144 5.14 -10.14 -12.29
C VAL A 144 5.01 -8.74 -11.69
N ASP A 145 5.84 -8.40 -10.70
CA ASP A 145 5.74 -7.18 -9.90
C ASP A 145 7.10 -6.51 -9.63
N GLU A 146 7.90 -6.32 -10.68
CA GLU A 146 9.23 -5.67 -10.62
C GLU A 146 9.20 -4.27 -9.98
N ASN A 147 8.13 -3.51 -10.22
CA ASN A 147 8.00 -2.13 -9.74
C ASN A 147 7.30 -2.04 -8.37
N SER A 148 6.93 -3.17 -7.77
CA SER A 148 6.16 -3.22 -6.52
C SER A 148 4.79 -2.55 -6.63
N ASP A 149 4.20 -2.45 -7.81
CA ASP A 149 3.03 -1.61 -8.10
C ASP A 149 1.74 -2.44 -8.29
N LEU A 150 1.85 -3.71 -8.68
CA LEU A 150 0.72 -4.52 -9.17
C LEU A 150 -0.42 -4.64 -8.15
N PHE A 151 -0.06 -4.80 -6.87
CA PHE A 151 -1.02 -4.93 -5.76
C PHE A 151 -1.29 -3.62 -5.02
N ARG A 152 -0.70 -2.49 -5.48
CA ARG A 152 -0.98 -1.14 -4.96
C ARG A 152 -2.00 -0.39 -5.77
N PHE A 153 -1.99 -0.59 -7.07
CA PHE A 153 -2.80 0.15 -8.04
C PHE A 153 -3.72 -0.80 -8.81
N PRO A 154 -4.72 -0.25 -9.54
CA PRO A 154 -5.54 -1.04 -10.47
C PRO A 154 -4.69 -1.92 -11.37
N PHE A 155 -5.16 -3.16 -11.60
CA PHE A 155 -4.48 -4.08 -12.50
C PHE A 155 -4.45 -3.49 -13.90
N ASN A 156 -3.26 -3.47 -14.51
CA ASN A 156 -3.09 -2.94 -15.86
C ASN A 156 -3.69 -3.89 -16.92
N ASP A 157 -3.95 -3.36 -18.11
CA ASP A 157 -4.56 -4.10 -19.22
C ASP A 157 -3.73 -5.33 -19.63
N ASP A 158 -2.41 -5.25 -19.60
CA ASP A 158 -1.52 -6.36 -19.96
C ASP A 158 -1.70 -7.53 -18.98
N PHE A 159 -1.70 -7.26 -17.68
CA PHE A 159 -1.95 -8.25 -16.63
C PHE A 159 -3.34 -8.87 -16.75
N LEU A 160 -4.38 -8.04 -16.92
CA LEU A 160 -5.74 -8.54 -17.10
C LEU A 160 -5.87 -9.33 -18.41
N SER A 161 -5.19 -8.97 -19.50
CA SER A 161 -5.25 -9.74 -20.74
C SER A 161 -4.76 -11.18 -20.57
N GLN A 162 -3.82 -11.41 -19.66
CA GLN A 162 -3.22 -12.72 -19.40
C GLN A 162 -3.96 -13.53 -18.34
N TYR A 163 -4.52 -12.86 -17.32
CA TYR A 163 -5.04 -13.51 -16.12
C TYR A 163 -6.52 -13.23 -15.82
N ARG A 164 -7.21 -12.46 -16.66
CA ARG A 164 -8.65 -12.20 -16.49
C ARG A 164 -9.43 -13.50 -16.34
N ASN A 165 -10.39 -13.48 -15.41
CA ASN A 165 -11.25 -14.59 -15.03
C ASN A 165 -10.57 -15.74 -14.28
N LYS A 166 -9.30 -15.60 -13.88
CA LYS A 166 -8.63 -16.57 -13.00
C LYS A 166 -8.82 -16.18 -11.53
N PHE A 167 -8.56 -17.13 -10.64
CA PHE A 167 -8.58 -16.91 -9.20
C PHE A 167 -7.17 -17.08 -8.67
N LEU A 168 -6.61 -16.06 -8.02
CA LEU A 168 -5.36 -16.23 -7.27
C LEU A 168 -5.63 -17.11 -6.06
N ASP A 169 -4.80 -18.13 -5.89
CA ASP A 169 -4.88 -19.07 -4.77
C ASP A 169 -4.35 -18.39 -3.50
N ILE A 170 -5.25 -17.91 -2.66
CA ILE A 170 -4.89 -17.13 -1.46
C ILE A 170 -4.10 -17.99 -0.47
N PRO A 171 -4.54 -19.21 -0.10
CA PRO A 171 -3.76 -20.08 0.78
C PRO A 171 -2.36 -20.37 0.25
N ASP A 172 -2.23 -20.71 -1.04
CA ASP A 172 -0.93 -21.09 -1.60
C ASP A 172 0.02 -19.90 -1.74
N MET A 173 -0.47 -18.77 -2.24
CA MET A 173 0.32 -17.54 -2.32
C MET A 173 0.70 -17.04 -0.92
N GLY A 174 -0.22 -17.05 0.04
CA GLY A 174 0.01 -16.63 1.42
C GLY A 174 1.10 -17.47 2.11
N ASN A 175 1.06 -18.78 1.94
CA ASN A 175 2.11 -19.67 2.46
C ASN A 175 3.47 -19.43 1.79
N ASN A 176 3.49 -19.16 0.48
CA ASN A 176 4.72 -18.83 -0.22
C ASN A 176 5.32 -17.50 0.26
N LEU A 177 4.50 -16.47 0.44
CA LEU A 177 4.94 -15.18 0.99
C LEU A 177 5.51 -15.33 2.40
N LEU A 178 4.83 -16.12 3.23
CA LEU A 178 5.24 -16.44 4.60
C LEU A 178 6.60 -17.14 4.64
N GLN A 179 6.77 -18.24 3.90
CA GLN A 179 8.03 -18.98 3.91
C GLN A 179 9.19 -18.18 3.30
N SER A 180 8.93 -17.39 2.24
CA SER A 180 9.95 -16.52 1.63
C SER A 180 10.49 -15.52 2.65
N TYR A 181 9.60 -14.84 3.38
CA TYR A 181 10.02 -13.95 4.45
C TYR A 181 10.79 -14.69 5.55
N LEU A 182 10.31 -15.87 5.97
CA LEU A 182 10.96 -16.64 7.02
C LEU A 182 12.36 -17.14 6.64
N LEU A 183 12.62 -17.46 5.36
CA LEU A 183 13.96 -17.77 4.88
C LEU A 183 14.88 -16.54 4.90
N ILE A 184 14.37 -15.37 4.50
CA ILE A 184 15.14 -14.12 4.62
C ILE A 184 15.39 -13.80 6.11
N LYS A 185 14.41 -14.03 6.98
CA LYS A 185 14.51 -13.84 8.42
C LYS A 185 15.52 -14.80 9.06
N LYS A 186 15.57 -16.06 8.61
CA LYS A 186 16.62 -17.02 8.99
C LYS A 186 18.02 -16.48 8.67
N CYS A 187 18.18 -15.76 7.57
CA CYS A 187 19.43 -15.06 7.26
C CYS A 187 19.68 -13.90 8.21
N LEU A 188 18.68 -13.06 8.50
CA LEU A 188 18.80 -11.94 9.45
C LEU A 188 19.21 -12.44 10.84
N ASP A 189 18.60 -13.53 11.30
CA ASP A 189 18.84 -14.13 12.61
C ASP A 189 20.09 -15.04 12.63
N LYS A 190 20.88 -15.06 11.54
CA LYS A 190 22.14 -15.81 11.40
C LYS A 190 21.96 -17.33 11.64
N GLY A 191 20.84 -17.87 11.17
CA GLY A 191 20.48 -19.27 11.32
C GLY A 191 19.92 -19.65 12.70
N ASN A 192 19.69 -18.69 13.59
CA ASN A 192 19.05 -18.97 14.87
C ASN A 192 17.57 -19.32 14.67
N ASN A 193 17.16 -20.48 15.17
CA ASN A 193 15.81 -21.03 15.04
C ASN A 193 14.80 -20.39 16.02
N SER A 194 14.62 -19.08 15.97
CA SER A 194 13.48 -18.44 16.65
C SER A 194 12.24 -18.53 15.77
N ASN A 195 11.51 -19.65 15.88
CA ASN A 195 10.13 -19.82 15.39
C ASN A 195 9.92 -19.79 13.86
N ILE A 196 10.78 -20.47 13.10
CA ILE A 196 10.51 -20.71 11.68
C ILE A 196 9.37 -21.73 11.58
N ILE A 197 8.25 -21.34 10.95
CA ILE A 197 7.25 -22.29 10.46
C ILE A 197 7.98 -23.25 9.52
N GLU A 198 7.78 -24.57 9.70
CA GLU A 198 8.48 -25.60 8.95
C GLU A 198 8.42 -25.30 7.43
N PHE A 199 9.60 -25.19 6.81
CA PHE A 199 9.71 -24.92 5.39
C PHE A 199 9.16 -26.11 4.57
N ASP A 200 8.21 -25.84 3.67
CA ASP A 200 7.62 -26.87 2.82
C ASP A 200 8.28 -26.88 1.44
N LYS A 201 9.28 -27.75 1.31
CA LYS A 201 10.02 -27.99 0.06
C LYS A 201 9.17 -28.47 -1.12
N ASN A 202 7.93 -28.92 -0.90
CA ASN A 202 7.08 -29.42 -1.98
C ASN A 202 6.28 -28.29 -2.66
N ARG A 203 6.29 -27.08 -2.10
CA ARG A 203 5.64 -25.92 -2.71
C ARG A 203 6.40 -25.46 -3.94
N THR A 204 5.69 -25.12 -5.00
CA THR A 204 6.30 -24.51 -6.19
C THR A 204 6.78 -23.10 -5.85
N PRO A 205 7.99 -22.70 -6.29
CA PRO A 205 8.50 -21.34 -6.10
C PRO A 205 7.88 -20.36 -7.13
N GLU A 206 6.57 -20.46 -7.38
CA GLU A 206 5.85 -19.52 -8.23
C GLU A 206 5.18 -18.44 -7.36
N PHE A 207 5.32 -17.18 -7.77
CA PHE A 207 4.71 -16.05 -7.07
C PHE A 207 3.19 -16.05 -7.24
N LEU A 208 2.70 -16.05 -8.49
CA LEU A 208 1.28 -16.20 -8.76
C LEU A 208 0.92 -17.68 -8.80
N GLN A 209 -0.04 -18.07 -7.96
CA GLN A 209 -0.65 -19.40 -7.99
C GLN A 209 -2.14 -19.25 -8.21
N PHE A 210 -2.74 -20.23 -8.89
CA PHE A 210 -4.12 -20.12 -9.35
C PHE A 210 -4.97 -21.28 -8.85
N ALA A 211 -6.12 -20.93 -8.28
CA ALA A 211 -7.14 -21.87 -7.90
C ALA A 211 -8.13 -22.12 -9.03
N ASN A 212 -8.76 -23.29 -9.00
CA ASN A 212 -9.82 -23.67 -9.95
C ASN A 212 -11.22 -23.20 -9.51
N HIS A 213 -11.35 -22.51 -8.38
CA HIS A 213 -12.61 -22.00 -7.83
C HIS A 213 -12.43 -20.66 -7.13
N GLY A 214 -13.51 -19.86 -7.06
CA GLY A 214 -13.52 -18.57 -6.36
C GLY A 214 -13.77 -18.64 -4.86
N ILE A 215 -14.13 -19.81 -4.32
CA ILE A 215 -14.32 -19.99 -2.87
C ILE A 215 -13.00 -19.68 -2.14
N GLY A 216 -12.98 -18.60 -1.35
CA GLY A 216 -11.82 -18.18 -0.56
C GLY A 216 -10.63 -17.68 -1.36
N ASN A 217 -10.81 -17.35 -2.64
CA ASN A 217 -9.72 -16.99 -3.57
C ASN A 217 -10.00 -15.67 -4.29
N CYS A 218 -8.94 -14.94 -4.63
CA CYS A 218 -9.04 -13.59 -5.18
C CYS A 218 -9.36 -13.64 -6.68
N TYR A 219 -10.53 -13.15 -7.07
CA TYR A 219 -10.97 -13.13 -8.46
C TYR A 219 -10.30 -12.00 -9.25
N LEU A 220 -9.57 -12.37 -10.31
CA LEU A 220 -8.94 -11.43 -11.25
C LEU A 220 -9.92 -11.03 -12.34
N TRP A 221 -10.89 -10.21 -11.96
CA TRP A 221 -11.82 -9.62 -12.91
C TRP A 221 -12.13 -8.19 -12.52
N ASP A 222 -12.33 -7.36 -13.53
CA ASP A 222 -12.92 -6.05 -13.38
C ASP A 222 -13.87 -5.81 -14.56
N SER A 223 -14.91 -5.02 -14.32
CA SER A 223 -15.82 -4.61 -15.38
C SER A 223 -15.07 -3.76 -16.40
N ILE A 224 -15.42 -3.89 -17.68
CA ILE A 224 -14.85 -3.04 -18.73
C ILE A 224 -15.30 -1.57 -18.55
N ALA A 225 -16.42 -1.35 -17.85
CA ALA A 225 -16.93 -0.03 -17.51
C ALA A 225 -16.47 0.47 -16.12
N SER A 226 -15.65 -0.30 -15.39
CA SER A 226 -15.12 0.11 -14.09
C SER A 226 -13.91 1.02 -14.25
N ASP A 227 -13.71 1.92 -13.30
CA ASP A 227 -12.47 2.71 -13.19
C ASP A 227 -11.26 1.86 -12.76
N GLY A 228 -11.49 0.64 -12.28
CA GLY A 228 -10.48 -0.32 -11.85
C GLY A 228 -9.99 -0.13 -10.41
N PHE A 229 -10.48 0.87 -9.67
CA PHE A 229 -9.96 1.25 -8.35
C PHE A 229 -10.69 0.63 -7.18
N HIS A 230 -11.94 0.17 -7.37
CA HIS A 230 -12.80 -0.28 -6.27
C HIS A 230 -12.12 -1.30 -5.35
N LYS A 231 -11.48 -2.34 -5.91
CA LYS A 231 -10.81 -3.38 -5.13
C LYS A 231 -9.66 -2.83 -4.28
N GLN A 232 -8.84 -1.95 -4.85
CA GLN A 232 -7.71 -1.34 -4.14
C GLN A 232 -8.22 -0.37 -3.08
N VAL A 233 -9.19 0.47 -3.38
CA VAL A 233 -9.74 1.45 -2.43
C VAL A 233 -10.35 0.74 -1.22
N VAL A 234 -11.25 -0.22 -1.43
CA VAL A 234 -11.89 -0.95 -0.34
C VAL A 234 -10.86 -1.79 0.42
N GLY A 235 -9.98 -2.49 -0.30
CA GLY A 235 -8.94 -3.32 0.31
C GLY A 235 -8.03 -2.55 1.25
N TYR A 236 -7.51 -1.39 0.81
CA TYR A 236 -6.62 -0.56 1.63
C TYR A 236 -7.36 0.11 2.79
N SER A 237 -8.59 0.59 2.57
CA SER A 237 -9.40 1.23 3.62
C SER A 237 -9.77 0.27 4.73
N GLU A 238 -10.37 -0.87 4.38
CA GLU A 238 -10.87 -1.82 5.38
C GLU A 238 -9.73 -2.59 6.06
N ALA A 239 -8.63 -2.89 5.37
CA ALA A 239 -7.44 -3.46 6.01
C ALA A 239 -6.81 -2.49 7.03
N ALA A 240 -6.80 -1.19 6.73
CA ALA A 240 -6.33 -0.18 7.67
C ALA A 240 -7.27 -0.02 8.88
N GLU A 241 -8.59 -0.02 8.66
CA GLU A 241 -9.59 -0.05 9.73
C GLU A 241 -9.42 -1.29 10.62
N PHE A 242 -9.24 -2.46 10.02
CA PHE A 242 -9.03 -3.72 10.75
C PHE A 242 -7.79 -3.65 11.64
N LEU A 243 -6.64 -3.25 11.07
CA LEU A 243 -5.40 -3.12 11.83
C LEU A 243 -5.53 -2.12 12.99
N PHE A 244 -6.21 -1.00 12.77
CA PHE A 244 -6.35 0.03 13.80
C PHE A 244 -7.39 -0.34 14.87
N CYS A 245 -8.59 -0.76 14.47
CA CYS A 245 -9.74 -0.89 15.36
C CYS A 245 -9.91 -2.27 15.98
N LYS A 246 -9.52 -3.33 15.25
CA LYS A 246 -9.93 -4.73 15.53
C LYS A 246 -8.75 -5.63 15.90
N CYS A 247 -7.55 -5.31 15.46
CA CYS A 247 -6.34 -6.04 15.82
C CYS A 247 -5.80 -5.54 17.17
N ASP A 248 -5.92 -6.31 18.25
CA ASP A 248 -5.30 -5.96 19.55
C ASP A 248 -3.95 -6.70 19.76
N ASP A 249 -3.58 -7.62 18.84
CA ASP A 249 -2.36 -8.46 18.89
C ASP A 249 -1.07 -7.70 18.60
N ILE A 250 -1.15 -6.52 17.96
CA ILE A 250 -0.01 -5.70 17.55
C ILE A 250 -0.11 -4.34 18.29
N SER A 251 1.01 -3.86 18.85
CA SER A 251 1.04 -2.55 19.52
C SER A 251 0.84 -1.37 18.55
N ASN A 252 0.51 -0.20 19.08
CA ASN A 252 0.37 1.02 18.27
C ASN A 252 1.70 1.41 17.60
N GLU A 253 2.82 1.24 18.32
CA GLU A 253 4.16 1.49 17.81
C GLU A 253 4.47 0.62 16.59
N GLN A 254 4.13 -0.67 16.66
CA GLN A 254 4.31 -1.60 15.56
C GLN A 254 3.35 -1.31 14.40
N LYS A 255 2.10 -0.89 14.64
CA LYS A 255 1.16 -0.58 13.55
C LYS A 255 1.44 0.74 12.84
N ALA A 256 2.16 1.67 13.46
CA ALA A 256 2.25 3.05 13.00
C ALA A 256 2.67 3.18 11.53
N TYR A 257 3.81 2.59 11.13
CA TYR A 257 4.31 2.68 9.76
C TYR A 257 3.40 1.98 8.73
N PRO A 258 2.98 0.71 8.94
CA PRO A 258 2.03 0.05 8.05
C PRO A 258 0.71 0.82 7.89
N LEU A 259 0.13 1.36 8.96
CA LEU A 259 -1.11 2.15 8.90
C LEU A 259 -0.93 3.46 8.14
N LEU A 260 0.16 4.19 8.40
CA LEU A 260 0.51 5.41 7.68
C LEU A 260 0.65 5.14 6.19
N PHE A 261 1.33 4.04 5.84
CA PHE A 261 1.49 3.62 4.46
C PHE A 261 0.15 3.28 3.78
N LEU A 262 -0.69 2.45 4.42
CA LEU A 262 -1.98 2.05 3.85
C LEU A 262 -2.87 3.27 3.57
N HIS A 263 -3.00 4.18 4.53
CA HIS A 263 -3.78 5.41 4.34
C HIS A 263 -3.17 6.34 3.31
N ARG A 264 -1.84 6.48 3.28
CA ARG A 264 -1.19 7.33 2.28
C ARG A 264 -1.44 6.79 0.87
N ASN A 265 -1.40 5.48 0.68
CA ASN A 265 -1.74 4.85 -0.60
C ASN A 265 -3.24 5.00 -0.92
N LEU A 266 -4.12 4.86 0.09
CA LEU A 266 -5.56 5.06 -0.05
C LEU A 266 -5.92 6.48 -0.53
N ILE A 267 -5.29 7.53 0.03
CA ILE A 267 -5.45 8.91 -0.43
C ILE A 267 -4.95 9.08 -1.87
N GLU A 268 -3.81 8.46 -2.23
CA GLU A 268 -3.32 8.49 -3.61
C GLU A 268 -4.31 7.82 -4.57
N LEU A 269 -4.87 6.66 -4.20
CA LEU A 269 -5.89 5.95 -4.96
C LEU A 269 -7.15 6.80 -5.14
N GLY A 270 -7.67 7.41 -4.07
CA GLY A 270 -8.82 8.31 -4.15
C GLY A 270 -8.59 9.47 -5.11
N LEU A 271 -7.44 10.14 -5.04
CA LEU A 271 -7.09 11.20 -5.98
C LEU A 271 -6.93 10.70 -7.42
N LYS A 272 -6.30 9.55 -7.62
CA LYS A 272 -6.12 8.96 -8.96
C LYS A 272 -7.44 8.52 -9.57
N ARG A 273 -8.37 7.96 -8.80
CA ARG A 273 -9.69 7.54 -9.28
C ARG A 273 -10.45 8.70 -9.94
N MET A 274 -10.35 9.90 -9.35
CA MET A 274 -10.96 11.12 -9.90
C MET A 274 -10.44 11.51 -11.29
N PHE A 275 -9.21 11.14 -11.65
CA PHE A 275 -8.68 11.38 -13.00
C PHE A 275 -9.44 10.58 -14.08
N TYR A 276 -10.08 9.47 -13.70
CA TYR A 276 -10.69 8.53 -14.63
C TYR A 276 -12.19 8.81 -14.88
N LYS A 277 -12.80 9.77 -14.17
CA LYS A 277 -14.20 10.15 -14.39
C LYS A 277 -14.41 10.75 -15.78
N THR A 278 -15.43 10.30 -16.48
CA THR A 278 -15.77 10.76 -17.85
C THR A 278 -16.93 11.76 -17.84
N ILE A 279 -16.79 12.82 -17.05
CA ILE A 279 -17.75 13.92 -16.93
C ILE A 279 -17.34 15.16 -17.77
N GLU A 280 -18.30 16.01 -18.13
CA GLU A 280 -18.13 17.19 -19.00
C GLU A 280 -17.01 18.11 -18.48
N HIS A 281 -17.00 18.36 -17.17
CA HIS A 281 -16.00 19.18 -16.49
C HIS A 281 -14.93 18.36 -15.77
N GLY A 282 -14.52 17.24 -16.39
CA GLY A 282 -13.47 16.35 -15.90
C GLY A 282 -12.04 16.87 -16.04
N VAL A 283 -11.06 16.07 -15.60
CA VAL A 283 -9.63 16.36 -15.79
C VAL A 283 -9.28 16.38 -17.28
N PRO A 284 -8.67 17.46 -17.81
CA PRO A 284 -8.32 17.54 -19.24
C PRO A 284 -7.44 16.37 -19.70
N LYS A 285 -7.74 15.76 -20.85
CA LYS A 285 -7.04 14.57 -21.38
C LYS A 285 -5.50 14.70 -21.40
N HIS A 286 -4.96 15.86 -21.77
CA HIS A 286 -3.51 16.06 -21.80
C HIS A 286 -2.87 16.03 -20.39
N ILE A 287 -3.61 16.51 -19.38
CA ILE A 287 -3.21 16.42 -17.96
C ILE A 287 -3.34 14.98 -17.48
N PHE A 288 -4.45 14.30 -17.81
CA PHE A 288 -4.64 12.89 -17.51
C PHE A 288 -3.46 12.04 -17.99
N TYR A 289 -3.08 12.17 -19.26
CA TYR A 289 -2.02 11.35 -19.82
C TYR A 289 -0.65 11.63 -19.21
N SER A 290 -0.40 12.86 -18.75
CA SER A 290 0.89 13.26 -18.17
C SER A 290 1.00 13.06 -16.66
N LYS A 291 -0.12 13.06 -15.92
CA LYS A 291 -0.12 13.12 -14.44
C LYS A 291 -0.80 11.95 -13.73
N ARG A 292 -1.63 11.14 -14.39
CA ARG A 292 -2.36 10.03 -13.71
C ARG A 292 -1.48 9.02 -12.96
N LYS A 293 -0.21 8.88 -13.37
CA LYS A 293 0.77 7.99 -12.73
C LYS A 293 1.60 8.67 -11.64
N SER A 294 1.33 9.94 -11.32
CA SER A 294 2.07 10.68 -10.31
C SER A 294 1.82 10.12 -8.90
N HIS A 295 2.82 10.29 -8.04
CA HIS A 295 2.74 10.06 -6.59
C HIS A 295 2.67 11.38 -5.80
N LEU A 296 2.70 12.54 -6.48
CA LEU A 296 2.70 13.85 -5.83
C LEU A 296 1.25 14.27 -5.49
N LEU A 297 0.81 13.90 -4.29
CA LEU A 297 -0.57 14.13 -3.78
C LEU A 297 -1.05 15.57 -4.04
N TYR A 298 -0.33 16.57 -3.53
CA TYR A 298 -0.76 17.96 -3.69
C TYR A 298 -0.44 18.53 -5.08
N LYS A 299 0.84 18.49 -5.50
CA LYS A 299 1.32 19.27 -6.65
C LYS A 299 0.81 18.79 -8.00
N GLU A 300 0.53 17.50 -8.16
CA GLU A 300 0.13 16.93 -9.45
C GLU A 300 -1.22 16.24 -9.42
N LEU A 301 -1.61 15.60 -8.32
CA LEU A 301 -2.92 14.95 -8.28
C LEU A 301 -4.01 15.96 -7.89
N TRP A 302 -3.97 16.47 -6.65
CA TRP A 302 -4.97 17.41 -6.12
C TRP A 302 -5.14 18.66 -6.97
N LYS A 303 -4.05 19.35 -7.32
CA LYS A 303 -4.13 20.59 -8.12
C LYS A 303 -4.84 20.43 -9.47
N ASN A 304 -4.87 19.22 -10.02
CA ASN A 304 -5.55 18.94 -11.30
C ASN A 304 -6.98 18.40 -11.10
N VAL A 305 -7.30 17.85 -9.93
CA VAL A 305 -8.64 17.37 -9.57
C VAL A 305 -9.49 18.47 -8.93
N ARG A 306 -8.88 19.37 -8.15
CA ARG A 306 -9.56 20.47 -7.44
C ARG A 306 -10.45 21.33 -8.34
N PRO A 307 -10.04 21.79 -9.53
CA PRO A 307 -10.90 22.62 -10.38
C PRO A 307 -12.20 21.93 -10.81
N MET A 308 -12.15 20.61 -11.02
CA MET A 308 -13.33 19.80 -11.33
C MET A 308 -14.28 19.74 -10.12
N ILE A 309 -13.77 19.52 -8.90
CA ILE A 309 -14.58 19.54 -7.67
C ILE A 309 -15.21 20.92 -7.45
N GLU A 310 -14.43 21.99 -7.58
CA GLU A 310 -14.94 23.35 -7.42
C GLU A 310 -16.04 23.68 -8.43
N TYR A 311 -15.94 23.20 -9.66
CA TYR A 311 -16.97 23.46 -10.66
C TYR A 311 -18.33 22.93 -10.20
N TYR A 312 -18.42 21.65 -9.83
CA TYR A 312 -19.69 21.02 -9.45
C TYR A 312 -20.24 21.53 -8.10
N VAL A 313 -19.37 21.83 -7.13
CA VAL A 313 -19.78 22.47 -5.87
C VAL A 313 -20.38 23.86 -6.13
N ASN A 314 -19.75 24.68 -6.99
CA ASN A 314 -20.25 26.02 -7.29
C ASN A 314 -21.55 26.00 -8.10
N THR A 315 -21.71 25.08 -9.07
CA THR A 315 -22.95 25.00 -9.86
C THR A 315 -24.15 24.57 -9.02
N ARG A 316 -23.92 23.81 -7.95
CA ARG A 316 -24.96 23.42 -6.97
C ARG A 316 -25.17 24.43 -5.85
N GLY A 317 -24.29 25.43 -5.71
CA GLY A 317 -24.34 26.42 -4.63
C GLY A 317 -24.00 25.83 -3.25
N GLU A 318 -23.16 24.79 -3.23
CA GLU A 318 -22.71 24.10 -2.02
C GLU A 318 -21.51 24.81 -1.36
N ASP A 319 -21.20 24.45 -0.11
CA ASP A 319 -20.09 25.05 0.64
C ASP A 319 -18.72 24.57 0.12
N ILE A 320 -17.87 25.53 -0.23
CA ILE A 320 -16.50 25.28 -0.71
C ILE A 320 -15.50 25.05 0.43
N SER A 321 -15.88 25.31 1.68
CA SER A 321 -14.99 25.20 2.85
C SER A 321 -14.29 23.83 2.98
N PRO A 322 -14.95 22.68 2.73
CA PRO A 322 -14.29 21.38 2.83
C PRO A 322 -13.14 21.21 1.82
N ILE A 323 -13.27 21.78 0.62
CA ILE A 323 -12.21 21.75 -0.41
C ILE A 323 -10.94 22.44 0.09
N ASN A 324 -11.10 23.61 0.72
CA ASN A 324 -9.97 24.38 1.24
C ASN A 324 -9.31 23.68 2.43
N ILE A 325 -10.11 23.06 3.32
CA ILE A 325 -9.59 22.28 4.44
C ILE A 325 -8.76 21.10 3.93
N VAL A 326 -9.30 20.32 2.99
CA VAL A 326 -8.59 19.17 2.41
C VAL A 326 -7.33 19.58 1.68
N GLU A 327 -7.34 20.74 1.01
CA GLU A 327 -6.12 21.27 0.38
C GLU A 327 -5.00 21.51 1.39
N GLU A 328 -5.28 22.18 2.52
CA GLU A 328 -4.29 22.41 3.57
C GLU A 328 -3.80 21.10 4.17
N GLN A 329 -4.71 20.15 4.38
CA GLN A 329 -4.35 18.83 4.90
C GLN A 329 -3.44 18.04 3.93
N LEU A 330 -3.73 18.10 2.63
CA LEU A 330 -2.89 17.49 1.59
C LEU A 330 -1.53 18.20 1.45
N LYS A 331 -1.45 19.52 1.68
CA LYS A 331 -0.19 20.26 1.74
C LYS A 331 0.66 19.80 2.93
N GLU A 332 0.07 19.68 4.11
CA GLU A 332 0.76 19.17 5.30
C GLU A 332 1.26 17.74 5.05
N LEU A 333 0.39 16.83 4.60
CA LEU A 333 0.78 15.45 4.31
C LEU A 333 1.88 15.38 3.23
N SER A 334 1.80 16.20 2.18
CA SER A 334 2.84 16.27 1.13
C SER A 334 4.18 16.85 1.63
N SER A 335 4.16 17.62 2.73
CA SER A 335 5.39 18.11 3.38
C SER A 335 6.09 17.01 4.19
N ILE A 336 5.31 16.06 4.70
CA ILE A 336 5.79 14.88 5.43
C ILE A 336 6.26 13.81 4.44
N ASP A 337 5.41 13.44 3.48
CA ASP A 337 5.68 12.41 2.49
C ASP A 337 5.39 12.92 1.07
N LYS A 338 6.41 13.49 0.45
CA LYS A 338 6.29 14.07 -0.89
C LYS A 338 6.15 13.00 -1.98
N ASN A 339 6.92 11.91 -1.88
CA ASN A 339 7.10 10.96 -3.00
C ASN A 339 6.38 9.62 -2.77
N GLY A 340 5.76 9.39 -1.61
CA GLY A 340 5.15 8.10 -1.30
C GLY A 340 6.12 7.06 -0.76
N ASP A 341 7.27 7.50 -0.26
CA ASP A 341 8.35 6.63 0.23
C ASP A 341 8.61 6.78 1.73
N MET A 342 8.15 7.87 2.36
CA MET A 342 8.47 8.19 3.76
C MET A 342 8.04 7.11 4.75
N PHE A 343 6.87 6.52 4.52
CA PHE A 343 6.30 5.51 5.41
C PHE A 343 6.66 4.09 5.00
N ARG A 344 7.46 3.89 3.95
CA ARG A 344 7.92 2.58 3.48
C ARG A 344 9.30 2.23 4.02
N TYR A 345 10.14 3.24 4.24
CA TYR A 345 11.53 3.07 4.60
C TYR A 345 11.87 3.90 5.85
N PRO A 346 12.79 3.43 6.70
CA PRO A 346 13.20 4.20 7.87
C PRO A 346 14.04 5.43 7.47
N ALA A 347 14.73 5.36 6.33
CA ALA A 347 15.54 6.43 5.78
C ALA A 347 15.42 6.53 4.25
N SER A 348 15.72 7.72 3.73
CA SER A 348 15.81 7.95 2.27
C SER A 348 17.05 7.28 1.68
N TYR A 349 17.18 7.30 0.33
CA TYR A 349 18.38 6.80 -0.35
C TYR A 349 19.69 7.48 0.11
N SER A 350 19.64 8.73 0.60
CA SER A 350 20.82 9.40 1.19
C SER A 350 21.10 8.98 2.64
N PHE A 351 20.33 8.03 3.17
CA PHE A 351 20.33 7.60 4.58
C PHE A 351 19.98 8.71 5.56
N GLU A 352 19.16 9.67 5.11
CA GLU A 352 18.54 10.67 5.94
C GLU A 352 17.23 10.14 6.53
N TYR A 353 17.13 10.13 7.86
CA TYR A 353 15.95 9.78 8.64
C TYR A 353 15.04 11.00 8.81
N LYS A 354 14.18 11.26 7.82
CA LYS A 354 13.36 12.48 7.75
C LYS A 354 12.16 12.46 8.70
N PHE A 355 11.50 11.31 8.84
CA PHE A 355 10.43 11.10 9.81
C PHE A 355 10.99 10.40 11.05
N ASN A 356 11.61 11.19 11.93
CA ASN A 356 12.34 10.71 13.10
C ASN A 356 12.29 11.73 14.25
N ASN A 357 12.35 11.25 15.48
CA ASN A 357 12.10 12.03 16.70
C ASN A 357 10.77 12.78 16.62
N LYS A 358 9.71 12.07 16.24
CA LYS A 358 8.35 12.59 16.14
C LYS A 358 7.46 11.88 17.13
N ASP A 359 6.69 12.65 17.88
CA ASP A 359 5.57 12.13 18.64
C ASP A 359 4.33 12.27 17.77
N ILE A 360 3.57 11.19 17.64
CA ILE A 360 2.29 11.18 16.94
C ILE A 360 1.24 10.50 17.80
N ASP A 361 0.03 11.02 17.79
CA ASP A 361 -1.14 10.30 18.26
C ASP A 361 -1.67 9.47 17.09
N LEU A 362 -1.50 8.16 17.16
CA LEU A 362 -1.87 7.26 16.06
C LEU A 362 -3.37 7.31 15.75
N LYS A 363 -4.22 7.57 16.75
CA LYS A 363 -5.67 7.72 16.56
C LYS A 363 -5.98 9.02 15.85
N ASN A 364 -5.32 10.11 16.25
CA ASN A 364 -5.42 11.39 15.55
C ASN A 364 -5.02 11.26 14.08
N VAL A 365 -3.84 10.66 13.83
CA VAL A 365 -3.31 10.44 12.48
C VAL A 365 -4.24 9.59 11.63
N TYR A 366 -4.78 8.49 12.19
CA TYR A 366 -5.77 7.66 11.52
C TYR A 366 -6.97 8.52 11.08
N LYS A 367 -7.58 9.26 12.02
CA LYS A 367 -8.75 10.12 11.73
C LYS A 367 -8.43 11.18 10.68
N TYR A 368 -7.27 11.83 10.79
CA TYR A 368 -6.81 12.87 9.87
C TYR A 368 -6.72 12.33 8.44
N MET A 369 -6.05 11.20 8.24
CA MET A 369 -5.87 10.63 6.89
C MET A 369 -7.16 10.01 6.35
N GLN A 370 -7.95 9.34 7.20
CA GLN A 370 -9.24 8.78 6.82
C GLN A 370 -10.24 9.88 6.44
N ALA A 371 -10.24 11.02 7.12
CA ALA A 371 -11.08 12.17 6.79
C ALA A 371 -10.78 12.72 5.39
N ILE A 372 -9.50 12.86 5.03
CA ILE A 372 -9.10 13.25 3.66
C ILE A 372 -9.66 12.25 2.65
N PHE A 373 -9.47 10.95 2.89
CA PHE A 373 -9.97 9.92 1.97
C PHE A 373 -11.50 9.92 1.87
N ASN A 374 -12.23 10.00 2.99
CA ASN A 374 -13.69 10.02 3.00
C ASN A 374 -14.24 11.20 2.18
N PHE A 375 -13.59 12.36 2.23
CA PHE A 375 -13.94 13.48 1.35
C PHE A 375 -13.77 13.13 -0.14
N LEU A 376 -12.62 12.55 -0.50
CA LEU A 376 -12.35 12.13 -1.88
C LEU A 376 -13.32 11.04 -2.35
N ASP A 377 -13.71 10.12 -1.46
CA ASP A 377 -14.67 9.07 -1.74
C ASP A 377 -16.09 9.62 -1.92
N GLY A 378 -16.48 10.61 -1.11
CA GLY A 378 -17.72 11.36 -1.31
C GLY A 378 -17.78 12.07 -2.68
N CYS A 379 -16.71 12.78 -3.05
CA CYS A 379 -16.65 13.42 -4.38
C CYS A 379 -16.74 12.40 -5.52
N ASP A 380 -16.13 11.23 -5.38
CA ASP A 380 -16.19 10.18 -6.40
C ASP A 380 -17.59 9.60 -6.59
N TYR A 381 -18.31 9.37 -5.47
CA TYR A 381 -19.69 8.93 -5.50
C TYR A 381 -20.56 9.94 -6.26
N GLU A 382 -20.45 11.22 -5.92
CA GLU A 382 -21.19 12.27 -6.62
C GLU A 382 -20.85 12.39 -8.11
N PHE A 383 -19.59 12.16 -8.49
CA PHE A 383 -19.18 12.22 -9.90
C PHE A 383 -19.66 11.03 -10.70
N SER A 384 -19.83 9.87 -10.07
CA SER A 384 -20.46 8.71 -10.71
C SER A 384 -21.92 9.01 -11.06
N GLU A 385 -22.66 9.65 -10.16
CA GLU A 385 -24.05 10.06 -10.41
C GLU A 385 -24.14 11.12 -11.52
N ILE A 386 -23.18 12.04 -11.60
CA ILE A 386 -23.08 13.01 -12.70
C ILE A 386 -22.78 12.32 -14.03
N GLU A 387 -21.85 11.38 -14.05
CA GLU A 387 -21.46 10.62 -15.24
C GLU A 387 -22.66 9.85 -15.82
N ASP A 388 -23.44 9.20 -14.96
CA ASP A 388 -24.67 8.52 -15.36
C ASP A 388 -25.70 9.51 -15.94
N TYR A 389 -25.92 10.65 -15.29
CA TYR A 389 -26.84 11.68 -15.76
C TYR A 389 -26.42 12.26 -17.13
N GLU A 390 -25.15 12.62 -17.30
CA GLU A 390 -24.62 13.18 -18.55
C GLU A 390 -24.69 12.15 -19.68
N ALA A 391 -24.41 10.88 -19.40
CA ALA A 391 -24.53 9.79 -20.36
C ALA A 391 -25.98 9.56 -20.82
N GLU A 392 -26.95 9.60 -19.91
CA GLU A 392 -28.37 9.53 -20.25
C GLU A 392 -28.79 10.70 -21.14
N MET A 393 -28.42 11.93 -20.79
CA MET A 393 -28.75 13.12 -21.57
C MET A 393 -28.14 13.09 -22.97
N ALA A 394 -26.90 12.62 -23.13
CA ALA A 394 -26.27 12.44 -24.42
C ALA A 394 -27.03 11.45 -25.31
N GLN A 395 -27.48 10.31 -24.75
CA GLN A 395 -28.31 9.35 -25.48
C GLN A 395 -29.62 9.99 -25.96
N TYR A 396 -30.31 10.76 -25.09
CA TYR A 396 -31.53 11.46 -25.50
C TYR A 396 -31.28 12.43 -26.67
N HIS A 397 -30.17 13.16 -26.67
CA HIS A 397 -29.84 14.08 -27.76
C HIS A 397 -29.53 13.38 -29.08
N ASP A 398 -29.01 12.16 -29.08
CA ASP A 398 -28.74 11.37 -30.30
C ASP A 398 -30.01 10.77 -30.95
N TYR A 399 -31.13 10.72 -30.21
CA TYR A 399 -32.43 10.22 -30.71
C TYR A 399 -33.30 11.29 -31.39
N TRP A 400 -32.91 12.56 -31.36
CA TRP A 400 -33.63 13.70 -31.96
C TRP A 400 -32.74 14.48 -32.92
#